data_AF-A0A7C9U065-F1
#
_entry.id   AF-A0A7C9U065-F1
#
_cell.length_a   1.000
_cell.length_b   1.000
_cell.length_c   1.000
_cell.angle_alpha   90.00
_cell.angle_beta   90.00
_cell.angle_gamma   90.00
#
_symmetry.space_group_name_H-M   'P 1'
#
loop_
_entity.id
_entity.type
_entity.pdbx_description
1 polymer ?
#
loop_
_entity_poly.entity_id
_entity_poly.type
_entity_poly.pdbx_seq_one_letter_code
_entity_poly.pdbx_strand_id
1 'polypeptide(L)'
;MPTMTQPTIQLQIPFDSLVNAIATLTIEDKIQLFQLLETEIAQLEEDCLEEDPAVLAEIQESRTAYQAGDYQTLDRYIASRKNKTP
;
A
#
# COMPACT_ATOMS: atom_id res chain seq x y z
N MET A 1 -18.04 -1.43 -36.70
CA MET A 1 -18.97 -1.39 -35.55
C MET A 1 -18.69 -0.10 -34.79
N PRO A 2 -19.63 0.85 -34.66
CA PRO A 2 -19.40 2.04 -33.85
C PRO A 2 -19.44 1.67 -32.37
N THR A 3 -18.44 2.09 -31.61
CA THR A 3 -18.42 2.01 -30.14
C THR A 3 -19.40 3.02 -29.58
N MET A 4 -20.52 2.54 -29.03
CA MET A 4 -21.44 3.39 -28.25
C MET A 4 -20.74 3.78 -26.95
N THR A 5 -20.22 5.00 -26.90
CA THR A 5 -19.71 5.60 -25.66
C THR A 5 -20.92 5.90 -24.78
N GLN A 6 -21.11 5.11 -23.71
CA GLN A 6 -22.13 5.42 -22.72
C GLN A 6 -21.75 6.75 -22.05
N PRO A 7 -22.66 7.75 -22.03
CA PRO A 7 -22.38 9.01 -21.34
C PRO A 7 -22.28 8.74 -19.84
N THR A 8 -21.11 8.97 -19.27
CA THR A 8 -20.88 8.95 -17.83
C THR A 8 -21.36 10.26 -17.22
N ILE A 9 -22.38 10.17 -16.37
CA ILE A 9 -22.89 11.33 -15.62
C ILE A 9 -22.14 11.38 -14.30
N GLN A 10 -21.42 12.47 -14.05
CA GLN A 10 -20.83 12.75 -12.74
C GLN A 10 -21.94 13.19 -11.78
N LEU A 11 -22.35 12.30 -10.90
CA LEU A 11 -23.27 12.64 -9.81
C LEU A 11 -22.48 13.19 -8.61
N GLN A 12 -22.84 14.38 -8.17
CA GLN A 12 -22.43 14.89 -6.86
C GLN A 12 -23.51 14.46 -5.85
N ILE A 13 -23.18 13.50 -5.02
CA ILE A 13 -24.05 13.01 -3.96
C ILE A 13 -23.57 13.63 -2.64
N PRO A 14 -24.43 14.33 -1.87
CA PRO A 14 -24.06 14.78 -0.54
C PRO A 14 -23.63 13.60 0.33
N PHE A 15 -22.60 13.79 1.16
CA PHE A 15 -22.04 12.72 1.97
C PHE A 15 -23.09 12.05 2.86
N ASP A 16 -23.97 12.83 3.49
CA ASP A 16 -25.06 12.28 4.33
C ASP A 16 -26.03 11.40 3.53
N SER A 17 -26.30 11.74 2.26
CA SER A 17 -27.12 10.91 1.38
C SER A 17 -26.42 9.61 1.02
N LEU A 18 -25.11 9.65 0.79
CA LEU A 18 -24.30 8.46 0.55
C LEU A 18 -24.27 7.54 1.77
N VAL A 19 -24.06 8.09 2.98
CA VAL A 19 -24.08 7.31 4.23
C VAL A 19 -25.42 6.61 4.42
N ASN A 20 -26.52 7.32 4.18
CA ASN A 20 -27.86 6.73 4.25
C ASN A 20 -28.06 5.62 3.22
N ALA A 21 -27.60 5.81 1.98
CA ALA A 21 -27.66 4.77 0.96
C ALA A 21 -26.84 3.52 1.38
N ILE A 22 -25.62 3.73 1.85
CA ILE A 22 -24.74 2.66 2.36
C ILE A 22 -25.41 1.93 3.53
N ALA A 23 -26.10 2.64 4.43
CA ALA A 23 -26.80 2.05 5.55
C ALA A 23 -27.87 1.02 5.11
N THR A 24 -28.51 1.26 3.95
CA THR A 24 -29.57 0.38 3.40
C THR A 24 -29.07 -0.80 2.56
N LEU A 25 -27.76 -0.90 2.28
CA LEU A 25 -27.20 -2.00 1.51
C LEU A 25 -27.42 -3.37 2.17
N THR A 26 -27.40 -4.43 1.36
CA THR A 26 -27.33 -5.81 1.86
C THR A 26 -26.00 -6.07 2.56
N ILE A 27 -25.88 -7.16 3.32
CA ILE A 27 -24.61 -7.47 3.99
C ILE A 27 -23.52 -7.80 2.96
N GLU A 28 -23.88 -8.49 1.88
CA GLU A 28 -22.98 -8.83 0.78
C GLU A 28 -22.44 -7.56 0.10
N ASP A 29 -23.31 -6.61 -0.21
CA ASP A 29 -22.91 -5.34 -0.85
C ASP A 29 -22.04 -4.49 0.08
N LYS A 30 -22.32 -4.49 1.40
CA LYS A 30 -21.48 -3.79 2.39
C LYS A 30 -20.08 -4.39 2.44
N ILE A 31 -19.96 -5.71 2.40
CA ILE A 31 -18.65 -6.39 2.40
C ILE A 31 -17.86 -6.03 1.14
N GLN A 32 -18.51 -6.03 -0.03
CA GLN A 32 -17.85 -5.64 -1.28
C GLN A 32 -17.39 -4.18 -1.25
N LEU A 33 -18.25 -3.27 -0.77
CA LEU A 33 -17.89 -1.86 -0.62
C LEU A 33 -16.73 -1.68 0.36
N PHE A 34 -16.72 -2.43 1.48
CA PHE A 34 -15.65 -2.38 2.46
C PHE A 34 -14.30 -2.79 1.84
N GLN A 35 -14.26 -3.89 1.08
CA GLN A 35 -13.05 -4.35 0.41
C GLN A 35 -12.50 -3.34 -0.61
N LEU A 36 -13.40 -2.69 -1.35
CA LEU A 36 -13.01 -1.63 -2.28
C LEU A 36 -12.36 -0.46 -1.53
N LEU A 37 -13.02 0.03 -0.47
CA LEU A 37 -12.53 1.15 0.33
C LEU A 37 -11.19 0.81 1.02
N GLU A 38 -11.06 -0.41 1.55
CA GLU A 38 -9.80 -0.88 2.16
C GLU A 38 -8.66 -0.86 1.13
N THR A 39 -8.92 -1.30 -0.10
CA THR A 39 -7.92 -1.29 -1.18
C THR A 39 -7.52 0.14 -1.57
N GLU A 40 -8.49 1.05 -1.73
CA GLU A 40 -8.21 2.44 -2.07
C GLU A 40 -7.42 3.16 -0.96
N ILE A 41 -7.79 2.94 0.30
CA ILE A 41 -7.08 3.53 1.45
C ILE A 41 -5.66 2.99 1.54
N ALA A 42 -5.46 1.68 1.43
CA ALA A 42 -4.13 1.08 1.48
C ALA A 42 -3.20 1.62 0.38
N GLN A 43 -3.73 1.83 -0.84
CA GLN A 43 -2.95 2.44 -1.93
C GLN A 43 -2.56 3.89 -1.60
N LEU A 44 -3.49 4.69 -1.06
CA LEU A 44 -3.19 6.06 -0.66
C LEU A 44 -2.17 6.12 0.48
N GLU A 45 -2.21 5.17 1.42
CA GLU A 45 -1.23 5.05 2.50
C GLU A 45 0.16 4.73 1.96
N GLU A 46 0.27 3.79 1.01
CA GLU A 46 1.54 3.48 0.32
C GLU A 46 2.08 4.72 -0.40
N ASP A 47 1.24 5.41 -1.18
CA ASP A 47 1.61 6.64 -1.90
C ASP A 47 2.12 7.73 -0.93
N CYS A 48 1.50 7.84 0.26
CA CYS A 48 1.94 8.78 1.30
C CYS A 48 3.26 8.34 1.96
N LEU A 49 3.45 7.04 2.18
CA LEU A 49 4.67 6.48 2.77
C LEU A 49 5.87 6.61 1.81
N GLU A 50 5.67 6.49 0.50
CA GLU A 50 6.71 6.74 -0.51
C GLU A 50 7.26 8.17 -0.44
N GLU A 51 6.42 9.14 -0.08
CA GLU A 51 6.80 10.56 0.07
C GLU A 51 7.20 10.95 1.51
N ASP A 52 7.10 10.04 2.48
CA ASP A 52 7.41 10.31 3.88
C ASP A 52 8.93 10.58 4.04
N PRO A 53 9.33 11.77 4.56
CA PRO A 53 10.74 12.12 4.75
C PRO A 53 11.53 11.13 5.64
N ALA A 54 10.88 10.50 6.63
CA ALA A 54 11.52 9.50 7.49
C ALA A 54 11.80 8.21 6.71
N VAL A 55 10.83 7.73 5.92
CA VAL A 55 11.00 6.56 5.06
C VAL A 55 12.12 6.80 4.04
N LEU A 56 12.12 7.97 3.39
CA LEU A 56 13.18 8.37 2.46
C LEU A 56 14.56 8.44 3.15
N ALA A 57 14.63 8.91 4.40
CA ALA A 57 15.86 8.94 5.17
C ALA A 57 16.40 7.54 5.48
N GLU A 58 15.53 6.61 5.90
CA GLU A 58 15.90 5.21 6.16
C GLU A 58 16.41 4.48 4.89
N ILE A 59 15.76 4.74 3.74
CA ILE A 59 16.20 4.22 2.44
C ILE A 59 17.59 4.76 2.11
N GLN A 60 17.82 6.07 2.31
CA GLN A 60 19.10 6.70 2.00
C GLN A 60 20.22 6.23 2.92
N GLU A 61 19.94 6.02 4.22
CA GLU A 61 20.87 5.42 5.17
C GLU A 61 21.26 4.01 4.73
N SER A 62 20.28 3.17 4.41
CA SER A 62 20.51 1.80 3.93
C SER A 62 21.38 1.76 2.66
N ARG A 63 21.11 2.65 1.70
CA ARG A 63 21.92 2.78 0.48
C ARG A 63 23.36 3.19 0.78
N THR A 64 23.54 4.09 1.74
CA THR A 64 24.87 4.56 2.17
C THR A 64 25.65 3.43 2.83
N ALA A 65 25.02 2.67 3.73
CA ALA A 65 25.61 1.48 4.35
C ALA A 65 26.05 0.44 3.30
N TYR A 66 25.19 0.16 2.31
CA TYR A 66 25.57 -0.76 1.22
C TYR A 66 26.76 -0.26 0.40
N GLN A 67 26.79 1.02 0.03
CA GLN A 67 27.92 1.60 -0.70
C GLN A 67 29.21 1.57 0.12
N ALA A 68 29.12 1.76 1.43
CA ALA A 68 30.24 1.67 2.35
C ALA A 68 30.74 0.23 2.58
N GLY A 69 30.06 -0.79 2.05
CA GLY A 69 30.40 -2.18 2.30
C GLY A 69 29.90 -2.70 3.66
N ASP A 70 29.03 -1.94 4.34
CA ASP A 70 28.47 -2.27 5.65
C ASP A 70 27.29 -3.24 5.50
N TYR A 71 27.61 -4.43 5.01
CA TYR A 71 26.66 -5.53 4.87
C TYR A 71 27.37 -6.88 5.10
N GLN A 72 26.61 -7.83 5.63
CA GLN A 72 27.06 -9.21 5.75
C GLN A 72 26.50 -10.04 4.59
N THR A 73 27.38 -10.74 3.87
CA THR A 73 26.93 -11.72 2.88
C THR A 73 26.42 -12.98 3.55
N LEU A 74 25.50 -13.68 2.89
CA LEU A 74 24.93 -14.94 3.39
C LEU A 74 26.02 -15.98 3.68
N ASP A 75 27.03 -16.09 2.81
CA ASP A 75 28.17 -17.00 3.01
C ASP A 75 28.99 -16.64 4.26
N ARG A 76 29.25 -15.34 4.48
CA ARG A 76 29.95 -14.87 5.69
C ARG A 76 29.13 -15.14 6.95
N TYR A 77 27.81 -14.96 6.89
CA TYR A 77 26.92 -15.28 7.98
C TYR A 77 26.96 -16.78 8.32
N ILE A 78 26.80 -17.65 7.31
CA ILE A 78 26.85 -19.12 7.48
C ILE A 78 28.20 -19.56 8.05
N ALA A 79 29.32 -19.03 7.55
CA ALA A 79 30.66 -19.33 8.05
C ALA A 79 30.85 -18.86 9.50
N SER A 80 30.37 -17.66 9.84
CA SER A 80 30.43 -17.13 11.22
C SER A 80 29.62 -17.95 12.21
N ARG A 81 28.51 -18.57 11.76
CA ARG A 81 27.67 -19.43 12.58
C ARG A 81 28.29 -20.80 12.82
N LYS A 82 28.98 -21.38 11.83
CA LYS A 82 29.73 -22.64 11.98
C LYS A 82 30.90 -22.52 12.96
N ASN A 83 31.54 -21.35 12.98
CA ASN A 83 32.64 -21.04 13.90
C ASN A 83 32.18 -20.63 15.32
N LYS A 84 30.86 -20.42 15.51
CA LYS A 84 30.23 -20.15 16.81
C LYS A 84 29.66 -21.41 17.48
N THR A 85 30.00 -22.60 16.99
CA THR A 85 29.68 -23.85 17.67
C THR A 85 30.52 -23.91 18.97
N PRO A 86 29.92 -24.10 20.16
CA PRO A 86 30.66 -24.23 21.41
C PRO A 86 31.60 -25.44 21.41
#